data_AF-A0A064C8C1-F1
#
_entry.id   AF-A0A064C8C1-F1
#
_cell.length_a   1.000
_cell.length_b   1.000
_cell.length_c   1.000
_cell.angle_alpha   90.00
_cell.angle_beta   90.00
_cell.angle_gamma   90.00
#
_symmetry.space_group_name_H-M   'P 1'
#
loop_
_entity.id
_entity.type
_entity.pdbx_description
1 polymer ?
#
loop_
_entity_poly.entity_id
_entity_poly.type
_entity_poly.pdbx_seq_one_letter_code
_entity_poly.pdbx_strand_id
1 'polypeptide(L)'
;MAAIHNDVPELGSTTGGWFSAAPTQPSVHPICTPGTDPLSVALSATVADWPAAHEALTAKRVTDVTGVATANGGTAAIMTGSDETNAAQISGIEV
;
A
#
# COMPACT_ATOMS: atom_id res chain seq x y z
N MET A 1 -13.49 -26.59 5.11
CA MET A 1 -12.25 -25.83 4.90
C MET A 1 -12.36 -25.22 3.51
N ALA A 2 -12.45 -23.90 3.36
CA ALA A 2 -12.28 -23.31 2.04
C ALA A 2 -10.81 -23.46 1.68
N ALA A 3 -10.49 -24.14 0.58
CA ALA A 3 -9.13 -24.15 0.06
C ALA A 3 -8.80 -22.70 -0.32
N ILE A 4 -7.93 -22.05 0.44
CA ILE A 4 -7.38 -20.75 0.05
C ILE A 4 -6.42 -21.06 -1.10
N HIS A 5 -6.92 -20.89 -2.32
CA HIS A 5 -6.12 -20.99 -3.53
C HIS A 5 -5.57 -19.59 -3.79
N ASN A 6 -4.37 -19.32 -3.29
CA ASN A 6 -3.62 -18.11 -3.63
C ASN A 6 -2.50 -18.54 -4.57
N ASP A 7 -2.37 -17.88 -5.71
CA ASP A 7 -1.22 -18.07 -6.59
C ASP A 7 -0.16 -17.02 -6.27
N VAL A 8 1.10 -17.44 -6.06
CA VAL A 8 2.22 -16.53 -5.73
C VAL A 8 2.35 -15.37 -6.76
N PRO A 9 2.23 -15.60 -8.08
CA PRO A 9 2.23 -14.52 -9.07
C PRO A 9 1.09 -13.51 -8.88
N GLU A 10 -0.10 -13.97 -8.49
CA GLU A 10 -1.27 -13.11 -8.25
C GLU A 10 -1.06 -12.23 -7.01
N LEU A 11 -0.49 -12.80 -5.95
CA LEU A 11 -0.14 -12.06 -4.73
C LEU A 11 0.87 -10.94 -5.02
N GLY A 12 1.88 -11.21 -5.86
CA GLY A 12 2.84 -10.19 -6.30
C GLY A 12 2.21 -9.10 -7.18
N SER A 13 1.42 -9.52 -8.17
CA SER A 13 0.70 -8.64 -9.11
C SER A 13 -0.24 -7.66 -8.39
N THR A 14 -1.10 -8.18 -7.51
CA THR A 14 -2.06 -7.38 -6.76
C THR A 14 -1.35 -6.39 -5.85
N THR A 15 -0.33 -6.82 -5.11
CA THR A 15 0.48 -5.94 -4.25
C THR A 15 1.16 -4.82 -5.03
N GLY A 16 1.83 -5.15 -6.13
CA GLY A 16 2.53 -4.18 -6.97
C GLY A 16 1.58 -3.18 -7.64
N GLY A 17 0.41 -3.65 -8.09
CA GLY A 17 -0.64 -2.79 -8.65
C GLY A 17 -1.11 -1.73 -7.65
N TRP A 18 -1.42 -2.15 -6.42
CA TRP A 18 -1.81 -1.23 -5.34
C TRP A 18 -0.70 -0.24 -4.98
N PHE A 19 0.56 -0.69 -4.95
CA PHE A 19 1.71 0.18 -4.71
C PHE A 19 1.83 1.28 -5.77
N SER A 20 1.71 0.91 -7.04
CA SER A 20 1.85 1.85 -8.17
C SER A 20 0.73 2.89 -8.26
N ALA A 21 -0.49 2.54 -7.80
CA ALA A 21 -1.65 3.43 -7.82
C ALA A 21 -1.69 4.38 -6.61
N ALA A 22 -0.92 4.10 -5.56
CA ALA A 22 -0.93 4.90 -4.34
C ALA A 22 -0.14 6.22 -4.54
N PRO A 23 -0.76 7.40 -4.37
CA PRO A 23 0.00 8.65 -4.26
C PRO A 23 0.83 8.58 -2.97
N THR A 24 2.13 8.43 -3.16
CA THR A 24 3.13 8.26 -2.09
C THR A 24 4.21 9.34 -2.12
N GLN A 25 4.23 10.16 -3.17
CA GLN A 25 5.21 11.20 -3.35
C GLN A 25 4.76 12.47 -2.62
N PRO A 26 5.65 13.12 -1.84
CA PRO A 26 5.39 14.43 -1.27
C PRO A 26 5.06 15.43 -2.37
N SER A 27 4.16 16.37 -2.09
CA SER A 27 3.87 17.45 -3.04
C SER A 27 3.74 18.81 -2.36
N VAL A 28 4.07 19.86 -3.10
CA VAL A 28 3.87 21.23 -2.62
C VAL A 28 2.44 21.63 -2.92
N HIS A 29 1.63 21.75 -1.87
CA HIS A 29 0.27 22.24 -2.00
C HIS A 29 0.24 23.77 -1.90
N PRO A 30 -0.58 24.44 -2.73
CA PRO A 30 -0.80 25.87 -2.60
C PRO A 30 -1.45 26.17 -1.24
N ILE A 31 -0.94 27.20 -0.57
CA ILE A 31 -1.55 27.76 0.64
C ILE A 31 -2.57 28.80 0.19
N CYS A 32 -3.77 28.78 0.76
CA CYS A 32 -4.76 29.83 0.51
C CYS A 32 -4.25 31.17 1.02
N THR A 33 -4.09 32.14 0.13
CA THR A 33 -3.93 33.55 0.51
C THR A 33 -5.32 34.15 0.70
N PRO A 34 -5.72 34.55 1.92
CA PRO A 34 -7.03 35.13 2.14
C PRO A 34 -7.18 36.49 1.46
N GLY A 35 -8.37 36.73 0.92
CA GLY A 35 -8.84 38.06 0.55
C GLY A 35 -9.15 38.91 1.78
N THR A 36 -9.57 40.16 1.55
CA THR A 36 -9.86 41.11 2.64
C THR A 36 -11.29 41.02 3.18
N ASP A 37 -12.20 40.34 2.46
CA ASP A 37 -13.56 40.17 2.93
C ASP A 37 -13.65 39.06 4.00
N PRO A 38 -14.59 39.19 4.97
CA PRO A 38 -14.70 38.23 6.07
C PRO A 38 -14.95 36.78 5.65
N LEU A 39 -15.62 36.55 4.52
CA LEU A 39 -15.92 35.21 4.03
C LEU A 39 -14.66 34.52 3.50
N SER A 40 -13.82 35.25 2.75
CA SER A 40 -12.54 34.73 2.26
C SER A 40 -11.55 34.40 3.39
N VAL A 41 -11.51 35.23 4.43
CA VAL A 41 -10.71 34.95 5.64
C VAL A 41 -11.21 33.67 6.34
N ALA A 42 -12.53 33.53 6.51
CA ALA A 42 -13.11 32.36 7.15
C ALA A 42 -12.86 31.06 6.35
N LEU A 43 -13.00 31.10 5.03
CA LEU A 43 -12.69 29.95 4.17
C LEU A 43 -11.21 29.56 4.26
N SER A 44 -10.30 30.54 4.14
CA SER A 44 -8.86 30.28 4.17
C SER A 44 -8.42 29.69 5.52
N ALA A 45 -9.00 30.16 6.62
CA ALA A 45 -8.75 29.59 7.94
C ALA A 45 -9.26 28.15 8.07
N THR A 46 -10.42 27.83 7.47
CA THR A 46 -11.02 26.48 7.52
C THR A 46 -10.15 25.42 6.81
N VAL A 47 -9.41 25.83 5.78
CA VAL A 47 -8.60 24.93 4.93
C VAL A 47 -7.10 25.07 5.16
N ALA A 48 -6.67 25.92 6.09
CA ALA A 48 -5.26 26.25 6.31
C ALA A 48 -4.39 25.01 6.61
N ASP A 49 -4.95 24.05 7.33
CA ASP A 49 -4.23 22.82 7.74
C ASP A 49 -4.29 21.70 6.70
N TRP A 50 -5.07 21.85 5.63
CA TRP A 50 -5.27 20.79 4.63
C TRP A 50 -3.97 20.34 3.95
N PRO A 51 -3.06 21.24 3.53
CA PRO A 51 -1.74 20.87 3.02
C PRO A 51 -0.96 19.93 3.96
N ALA A 52 -0.90 20.28 5.25
CA ALA A 52 -0.17 19.48 6.23
C ALA A 52 -0.85 18.13 6.49
N ALA A 53 -2.18 18.12 6.58
CA ALA A 53 -2.96 16.89 6.73
C ALA A 53 -2.79 15.96 5.52
N HIS A 54 -2.78 16.50 4.30
CA HIS A 54 -2.51 15.72 3.08
C HIS A 54 -1.13 15.06 3.15
N GLU A 55 -0.08 15.81 3.44
CA GLU A 55 1.28 15.26 3.49
C GLU A 55 1.43 14.19 4.58
N ALA A 56 0.78 14.36 5.73
CA ALA A 56 0.74 13.34 6.78
C ALA A 56 0.04 12.04 6.31
N LEU A 57 -1.07 12.16 5.57
CA LEU A 57 -1.77 11.00 5.01
C LEU A 57 -0.97 10.31 3.90
N THR A 58 -0.26 11.07 3.06
CA THR A 58 0.65 10.55 2.04
C THR A 58 1.81 9.77 2.67
N ALA A 59 2.45 10.33 3.70
CA ALA A 59 3.51 9.66 4.45
C ALA A 59 3.02 8.36 5.09
N LYS A 60 1.86 8.39 5.76
CA LYS A 60 1.24 7.19 6.34
C LYS A 60 0.98 6.13 5.26
N ARG A 61 0.44 6.53 4.10
CA ARG A 61 0.17 5.61 3.00
C ARG A 61 1.42 4.91 2.51
N VAL A 62 2.56 5.61 2.43
CA VAL A 62 3.86 4.99 2.08
C VAL A 62 4.21 3.87 3.06
N THR A 63 4.07 4.14 4.37
CA THR A 63 4.32 3.15 5.42
C THR A 63 3.39 1.94 5.32
N ASP A 64 2.09 2.18 5.21
CA ASP A 64 1.08 1.13 5.16
C ASP A 64 1.27 0.21 3.96
N VAL A 65 1.47 0.79 2.78
CA VAL A 65 1.67 0.04 1.52
C VAL A 65 2.97 -0.76 1.55
N THR A 66 4.05 -0.22 2.14
CA THR A 66 5.32 -0.96 2.33
C THR A 66 5.14 -2.13 3.29
N GLY A 67 4.35 -1.95 4.35
CA GLY A 67 4.00 -3.01 5.30
C GLY A 67 3.27 -4.17 4.62
N VAL A 68 2.27 -3.86 3.80
CA VAL A 68 1.53 -4.85 2.99
C VAL A 68 2.47 -5.57 2.03
N ALA A 69 3.34 -4.84 1.32
CA ALA A 69 4.29 -5.45 0.39
C ALA A 69 5.26 -6.43 1.08
N THR A 70 5.73 -6.07 2.27
CA THR A 70 6.59 -6.93 3.09
C THR A 70 5.85 -8.20 3.52
N ALA A 71 4.63 -8.06 4.03
CA ALA A 71 3.81 -9.19 4.48
C ALA A 71 3.53 -10.17 3.33
N ASN A 72 3.13 -9.64 2.17
CA ASN A 72 2.84 -10.45 0.99
C ASN A 72 4.10 -11.12 0.42
N GLY A 73 5.26 -10.44 0.47
CA GLY A 73 6.55 -11.06 0.15
C GLY A 73 6.89 -12.24 1.07
N GLY A 74 6.61 -12.10 2.37
CA GLY A 74 6.77 -13.19 3.35
C GLY A 74 5.85 -14.38 3.06
N THR A 75 4.56 -14.12 2.77
CA THR A 75 3.61 -15.15 2.36
C THR A 75 4.05 -15.87 1.09
N ALA A 76 4.50 -15.14 0.07
CA ALA A 76 5.04 -15.71 -1.17
C ALA A 76 6.22 -16.67 -0.90
N ALA A 77 7.18 -16.25 -0.07
CA ALA A 77 8.32 -17.10 0.28
C ALA A 77 7.92 -18.40 1.00
N ILE A 78 6.95 -18.33 1.92
CA ILE A 78 6.43 -19.51 2.64
C ILE A 78 5.75 -20.48 1.67
N MET A 79 4.94 -19.96 0.75
CA MET A 79 4.25 -20.76 -0.25
C MET A 79 5.25 -21.48 -1.16
N THR A 80 6.23 -20.75 -1.72
CA THR A 80 7.27 -21.33 -2.55
C THR A 80 8.04 -22.43 -1.82
N GLY A 81 8.47 -22.20 -0.58
CA GLY A 81 9.17 -23.24 0.20
C GLY A 81 8.31 -24.46 0.52
N SER A 82 7.00 -24.26 0.72
CA SER A 82 6.04 -25.35 0.91
C SER A 82 5.87 -26.17 -0.38
N ASP A 83 5.77 -25.50 -1.52
CA ASP A 83 5.67 -26.16 -2.83
C ASP A 83 6.93 -26.97 -3.16
N GLU A 84 8.12 -26.42 -2.91
CA GLU A 84 9.39 -27.14 -3.06
C GLU A 84 9.45 -28.39 -2.15
N THR A 85 9.03 -28.25 -0.89
CA THR A 85 9.00 -29.37 0.07
C THR A 85 8.01 -30.45 -0.38
N ASN A 86 6.82 -30.06 -0.80
CA ASN A 86 5.78 -30.99 -1.27
C ASN A 86 6.23 -31.70 -2.55
N ALA A 87 6.85 -31.00 -3.50
CA ALA A 87 7.39 -31.59 -4.71
C ALA A 87 8.47 -32.64 -4.41
N ALA A 88 9.37 -32.35 -3.46
CA ALA A 88 10.39 -33.30 -3.02
C ALA A 88 9.78 -34.56 -2.37
N GLN A 89 8.74 -34.39 -1.55
CA GLN A 89 8.03 -35.52 -0.93
C GLN A 89 7.30 -36.39 -1.95
N ILE A 90 6.58 -35.79 -2.90
CA ILE A 90 5.89 -36.52 -3.97
C ILE A 90 6.91 -37.30 -4.79
N SER A 91 8.00 -36.66 -5.21
CA SER A 91 9.07 -37.30 -5.96
C SER A 91 9.71 -38.48 -5.20
N GLY A 92 9.82 -38.38 -3.87
CA GLY A 92 10.34 -39.46 -3.03
C GLY A 92 9.35 -40.60 -2.76
N ILE A 93 8.06 -40.41 -3.01
CA ILE A 93 7.01 -41.44 -2.89
C ILE A 93 6.83 -42.22 -4.20
N GLU A 94 7.10 -41.59 -5.36
CA GLU A 94 7.04 -42.22 -6.68
C GLU A 94 8.19 -43.23 -6.95
N VAL A 95 8.86 -43.72 -5.90
CA VAL A 95 9.98 -44.67 -5.95
C VAL A 95 9.51 -46.10 -5.68
#